data_AF-A0A7X8VLN7-F1
#
_entry.id   AF-A0A7X8VLN7-F1
#
_cell.length_a   1.000
_cell.length_b   1.000
_cell.length_c   1.000
_cell.angle_alpha   90.00
_cell.angle_beta   90.00
_cell.angle_gamma   90.00
#
_symmetry.space_group_name_H-M   'P 1'
#
loop_
_entity.id
_entity.type
_entity.pdbx_description
1 polymer ?
#
loop_
_entity_poly.entity_id
_entity_poly.type
_entity_poly.pdbx_seq_one_letter_code
_entity_poly.pdbx_strand_id
1 'polypeptide(L)' 'NIRWGKAGRMRWKGWRPSVRGVVMNPVDHPHGGGEGKTSGGRHPVSPWGQKEGRTRRPKRYSDDMIVRRRRANKNKKR' A
#
# COMPACT_ATOMS: atom_id res chain seq x y z
N ASN A 1 11.33 -11.93 -16.80
CA ASN A 1 11.12 -12.57 -15.48
C ASN A 1 12.40 -12.54 -14.62
N ILE A 2 12.78 -11.37 -14.09
CA ILE A 2 14.00 -11.23 -13.28
C ILE A 2 13.69 -11.55 -11.82
N ARG A 3 14.45 -12.48 -11.20
CA ARG A 3 14.44 -12.74 -9.75
C ARG A 3 15.70 -12.17 -9.13
N TRP A 4 15.55 -11.29 -8.13
CA TRP A 4 16.69 -10.58 -7.54
C TRP A 4 17.51 -11.43 -6.53
N GLY A 5 16.94 -12.52 -6.02
CA GLY A 5 17.63 -13.61 -5.31
C GLY A 5 18.10 -13.30 -3.88
N LYS A 6 18.56 -12.08 -3.60
CA LYS A 6 19.01 -11.65 -2.27
C LYS A 6 18.61 -10.21 -1.94
N ALA A 7 18.48 -9.90 -0.65
CA ALA A 7 18.16 -8.56 -0.17
C ALA A 7 19.17 -7.50 -0.66
N GLY A 8 20.47 -7.83 -0.68
CA GLY A 8 21.52 -6.91 -1.13
C GLY A 8 21.33 -6.40 -2.56
N ARG A 9 20.74 -7.19 -3.47
CA ARG A 9 20.50 -6.75 -4.85
C ARG A 9 19.40 -5.69 -4.94
N MET A 10 18.42 -5.71 -4.03
CA MET A 10 17.44 -4.62 -3.88
C MET A 10 18.08 -3.38 -3.25
N ARG A 11 19.01 -3.56 -2.30
CA ARG A 11 19.76 -2.44 -1.70
C ARG A 11 20.59 -1.67 -2.73
N TRP A 12 21.26 -2.35 -3.67
CA TRP A 12 21.99 -1.71 -4.77
C TRP A 12 21.10 -0.87 -5.71
N LYS A 13 19.80 -1.14 -5.73
CA LYS A 13 18.81 -0.35 -6.47
C LYS A 13 18.25 0.83 -5.69
N GLY A 14 18.77 1.11 -4.50
CA GLY A 14 18.30 2.18 -3.61
C GLY A 14 17.08 1.82 -2.75
N TRP A 15 16.56 0.59 -2.82
CA TRP A 15 15.43 0.18 -2.00
C TRP A 15 15.87 -0.20 -0.59
N ARG A 16 15.40 0.54 0.41
CA ARG A 16 15.61 0.25 1.84
C ARG A 16 14.55 -0.71 2.37
N PRO A 17 14.82 -1.46 3.46
CA PRO A 17 13.80 -2.29 4.10
C PRO A 17 12.64 -1.44 4.59
N SER A 18 11.42 -1.94 4.44
CA SER A 18 10.20 -1.35 5.00
C SER A 18 9.69 -2.21 6.17
N VAL A 19 9.25 -1.56 7.23
CA VAL A 19 8.69 -2.22 8.43
C VAL A 19 7.16 -2.32 8.28
N ARG A 20 6.57 -3.45 8.70
CA ARG A 20 5.12 -3.66 8.65
C ARG A 20 4.43 -2.89 9.79
N GLY A 21 3.31 -2.23 9.49
CA GLY A 21 2.56 -1.44 10.48
C GLY A 21 2.04 -2.23 11.69
N VAL A 22 1.71 -3.51 11.52
CA VAL A 22 1.25 -4.40 12.61
C VAL A 22 2.32 -4.68 13.68
N VAL A 23 3.60 -4.46 13.36
CA VAL A 23 4.72 -4.67 14.29
C VAL A 23 5.06 -3.39 15.07
N MET A 24 4.52 -2.26 14.64
CA MET A 24 4.80 -0.96 15.26
C MET A 24 3.96 -0.75 16.52
N ASN A 25 4.28 0.27 17.31
CA ASN A 25 3.46 0.66 18.46
C ASN A 25 2.17 1.37 17.99
N PRO A 26 1.11 1.43 18.82
CA PRO A 26 -0.13 2.15 18.49
C PRO A 26 0.07 3.63 18.12
N VAL A 27 1.11 4.27 18.67
CA VAL A 27 1.46 5.68 18.37
C VAL A 27 2.06 5.85 16.97
N ASP A 28 2.77 4.84 16.48
CA ASP A 28 3.54 4.92 15.24
C ASP A 28 2.71 4.52 14.01
N HIS A 29 1.82 3.54 14.18
CA HIS A 29 0.96 3.06 13.11
C HIS A 29 -0.44 2.77 13.63
N PRO A 30 -1.48 3.12 12.85
CA PRO A 30 -2.86 2.72 13.10
C PRO A 30 -3.13 1.22 13.32
N HIS A 31 -2.19 0.34 12.94
CA HIS A 31 -2.29 -1.12 13.07
C HIS A 31 -1.43 -1.66 14.21
N GLY A 32 -0.71 -0.79 14.91
CA GLY A 32 0.26 -1.15 15.91
C GLY A 32 -0.38 -1.59 17.23
N GLY A 33 0.39 -2.33 18.02
CA GLY A 33 0.02 -2.84 19.33
C GLY A 33 -0.74 -4.17 19.34
N GLY A 34 -1.34 -4.44 20.51
CA GLY A 34 -1.87 -5.75 20.88
C GLY A 34 -0.81 -6.66 21.50
N GLU A 35 -1.26 -7.67 22.24
CA GLU A 35 -0.39 -8.71 22.79
C GLU A 35 -0.14 -9.78 21.73
N GLY A 36 1.13 -10.01 21.39
CA GLY A 36 1.51 -10.95 20.34
C GLY A 36 1.25 -10.43 18.92
N LYS A 37 1.01 -11.34 17.96
CA LYS A 37 0.79 -10.98 16.56
C LYS A 37 -0.70 -10.73 16.32
N THR A 38 -1.02 -9.57 15.76
CA THR A 38 -2.39 -9.21 15.38
C THR A 38 -2.49 -8.93 13.89
N SER A 39 -3.72 -8.99 13.36
CA SER A 39 -4.04 -8.52 12.01
C SER A 39 -4.30 -7.00 11.98
N GLY A 40 -3.90 -6.25 13.02
CA GLY A 40 -4.10 -4.81 13.16
C GLY A 40 -5.46 -4.37 13.69
N GLY A 41 -6.43 -5.28 13.86
CA GLY A 41 -7.71 -5.01 14.56
C GLY A 41 -8.66 -4.02 13.86
N ARG A 42 -8.39 -3.62 12.62
CA ARG A 42 -9.18 -2.63 11.86
C ARG A 42 -9.06 -2.87 10.35
N HIS A 43 -9.90 -2.18 9.57
CA HIS A 43 -9.72 -2.13 8.11
C HIS A 43 -8.35 -1.55 7.73
N PRO A 44 -7.68 -2.09 6.69
CA PRO A 44 -6.35 -1.64 6.28
C PRO A 44 -6.28 -0.14 5.98
N VAL A 45 -5.32 0.54 6.60
CA VAL A 45 -5.02 1.96 6.38
C VAL A 45 -3.52 2.21 6.20
N SER A 46 -3.20 3.36 5.63
CA SER A 46 -1.82 3.89 5.59
C SER A 46 -1.32 4.27 7.00
N PRO A 47 -0.01 4.54 7.18
CA PRO A 47 0.53 5.02 8.46
C PRO A 47 -0.14 6.31 8.95
N TRP A 48 -0.71 7.11 8.04
CA TRP A 48 -1.44 8.34 8.34
C TRP A 48 -2.96 8.15 8.43
N GLY A 49 -3.44 6.91 8.48
CA GLY A 49 -4.86 6.58 8.65
C GLY A 49 -5.73 6.68 7.39
N GLN A 50 -5.15 6.95 6.22
CA GLN A 50 -5.91 6.98 4.96
C GLN A 50 -6.32 5.56 4.55
N LYS A 51 -7.62 5.35 4.29
CA LYS A 51 -8.17 4.07 3.84
C LYS A 51 -7.73 3.76 2.41
N GLU A 52 -7.66 2.48 2.07
CA GLU A 52 -7.51 2.03 0.68
C GLU A 52 -8.69 2.53 -0.18
N GLY A 53 -8.41 3.01 -1.38
CA GLY A 53 -9.44 3.48 -2.30
C GLY A 53 -8.90 4.35 -3.43
N ARG A 54 -9.81 4.95 -4.20
CA ARG A 54 -9.44 5.91 -5.26
C ARG A 54 -8.92 7.19 -4.63
N THR A 55 -7.62 7.46 -4.79
CA THR A 55 -6.95 8.66 -4.24
C THR A 55 -7.00 9.88 -5.16
N ARG A 56 -7.36 9.71 -6.44
CA ARG A 56 -7.48 10.83 -7.39
C ARG A 56 -8.65 11.73 -7.00
N ARG A 57 -8.35 13.00 -6.72
CA ARG A 57 -9.36 14.03 -6.46
C ARG A 57 -10.38 14.12 -7.60
N PRO A 58 -11.68 14.24 -7.29
CA PRO A 58 -12.70 14.47 -8.31
C PRO A 58 -12.57 15.89 -8.90
N LYS A 59 -13.01 16.08 -10.14
CA LYS A 59 -13.12 17.38 -10.82
C LYS A 59 -11.77 18.09 -11.02
N ARG A 60 -10.68 17.34 -11.21
CA ARG A 60 -9.40 17.97 -11.60
C ARG A 60 -9.48 18.35 -13.07
N TYR A 61 -8.96 19.51 -13.48
CA TYR A 61 -8.96 19.98 -14.88
C TYR A 61 -8.49 18.92 -15.90
N SER A 62 -7.55 18.07 -15.49
CA SER A 62 -7.06 16.97 -16.33
C SER A 62 -8.00 15.77 -16.44
N ASP A 63 -9.16 15.78 -15.79
CA ASP A 63 -10.22 14.78 -15.99
C ASP A 63 -10.86 14.92 -17.38
N ASP A 64 -10.94 16.13 -17.93
CA ASP A 64 -11.61 16.42 -19.21
C ASP A 64 -10.92 15.74 -20.40
N MET A 65 -9.60 15.59 -20.32
CA MET A 65 -8.81 14.90 -21.34
C MET A 65 -8.83 13.36 -21.20
N ILE A 66 -9.48 12.80 -20.17
CA ILE A 66 -9.45 11.36 -19.91
C ILE A 66 -10.63 10.67 -20.55
N VAL A 67 -10.37 10.04 -21.71
CA VAL A 67 -11.38 9.26 -22.45
C VAL A 67 -11.80 7.99 -21.70
N ARG A 68 -10.86 7.29 -21.03
CA ARG A 68 -11.18 6.08 -20.26
C ARG A 68 -10.23 5.85 -19.09
N ARG A 69 -10.74 5.33 -17.99
CA ARG A 69 -9.92 4.95 -16.82
C ARG A 69 -9.30 3.56 -16.98
N ARG A 70 -8.19 3.33 -16.26
CA ARG A 70 -7.56 2.01 -16.14
C ARG A 70 -8.47 1.06 -15.36
N ARG A 71 -8.73 -0.12 -15.91
CA ARG A 71 -9.42 -1.22 -15.21
C ARG A 71 -8.38 -2.06 -14.45
N ALA A 72 -8.51 -2.15 -13.12
CA ALA A 72 -7.54 -2.85 -12.28
C ALA A 72 -7.65 -4.40 -12.34
N ASN A 73 -8.84 -4.93 -12.64
CA ASN A 73 -9.13 -6.38 -12.61
C ASN A 73 -9.69 -6.89 -13.95
N LYS A 74 -8.96 -6.74 -15.06
CA LYS A 74 -9.44 -7.21 -16.38
C LYS A 74 -9.50 -8.75 -16.51
N ASN A 75 -8.76 -9.50 -15.70
CA ASN A 75 -8.59 -10.95 -15.85
C ASN A 75 -9.26 -11.80 -14.76
N LYS A 76 -10.10 -11.21 -13.89
CA LYS A 76 -10.94 -12.01 -12.98
C LYS A 76 -12.11 -12.55 -13.81
N LYS A 77 -11.95 -13.73 -14.44
CA LYS A 77 -13.10 -14.56 -14.81
C LYS A 77 -13.91 -14.74 -13.52
N ARG A 78 -15.16 -14.27 -13.53
CA ARG A 78 -16.14 -14.72 -12.53
C ARG A 78 -16.39 -16.20 -12.74
#